data_AF-A0A820Y9L8-F1
#
_entry.id   AF-A0A820Y9L8-F1
#
_cell.length_a   1.000
_cell.length_b   1.000
_cell.length_c   1.000
_cell.angle_alpha   90.00
_cell.angle_beta   90.00
_cell.angle_gamma   90.00
#
_symmetry.space_group_name_H-M   'P 1'
#
loop_
_entity.id
_entity.type
_entity.pdbx_description
1 polymer ?
#
loop_
_entity_poly.entity_id
_entity_poly.type
_entity_poly.pdbx_seq_one_letter_code
_entity_poly.pdbx_strand_id
1 'polypeptide(L)'
;MNFTSTSRTDWTRSDIYHNSFLIPPNNALTTALKLSEKHELPPYAVSEAQGKFLNLLTQSIRARRMLEIGKLGGYSTIWLTNALPEYDELLICEISKDLQRLNH
;
A
#
# COMPACT_ATOMS: atom_id res chain seq x y z
N MET A 1 23.85 -20.63 23.96
CA MET A 1 23.25 -20.63 22.61
C MET A 1 23.82 -19.44 21.86
N ASN A 2 24.35 -19.64 20.65
CA ASN A 2 24.78 -18.54 19.79
C ASN A 2 23.58 -18.10 18.96
N PHE A 3 23.14 -16.85 19.14
CA PHE A 3 22.13 -16.24 18.29
C PHE A 3 22.83 -15.40 17.23
N THR A 4 22.56 -15.69 15.97
CA THR A 4 22.99 -14.83 14.86
C THR A 4 21.98 -13.68 14.74
N SER A 5 22.47 -12.44 14.68
CA SER A 5 21.59 -11.28 14.48
C SER A 5 20.95 -11.34 13.09
N THR A 6 19.64 -11.14 13.02
CA THR A 6 18.91 -11.00 11.75
C THR A 6 19.40 -9.76 11.00
N SER A 7 19.70 -9.93 9.71
CA SER A 7 20.14 -8.84 8.83
C SER A 7 18.98 -8.25 8.02
N ARG A 8 19.20 -7.10 7.37
CA ARG A 8 18.21 -6.54 6.41
C ARG A 8 17.92 -7.51 5.27
N THR A 9 18.93 -8.23 4.79
CA THR A 9 18.75 -9.25 3.74
C THR A 9 17.86 -10.40 4.18
N ASP A 10 17.93 -10.81 5.45
CA ASP A 10 17.03 -11.82 5.99
C ASP A 10 15.57 -11.32 6.02
N TRP A 11 15.36 -10.06 6.42
CA TRP A 11 14.04 -9.43 6.41
C TRP A 11 13.46 -9.33 4.99
N THR A 12 14.24 -8.85 4.02
CA THR A 12 13.80 -8.76 2.62
C THR A 12 13.48 -10.14 2.04
N ARG A 13 14.31 -11.15 2.30
CA ARG A 13 14.05 -12.53 1.87
C ARG A 13 12.75 -13.08 2.46
N SER A 14 12.52 -12.84 3.76
CA SER A 14 11.29 -13.25 4.43
C SER A 14 10.06 -12.58 3.80
N ASP A 15 10.11 -11.26 3.58
CA ASP A 15 8.99 -10.50 3.00
C ASP A 15 8.64 -11.01 1.61
N ILE A 16 9.63 -11.17 0.72
CA ILE A 16 9.44 -11.72 -0.63
C ILE A 16 8.84 -13.13 -0.57
N TYR A 17 9.38 -13.99 0.29
CA TYR A 17 8.90 -15.37 0.43
C TYR A 17 7.41 -15.39 0.79
N HIS A 18 7.00 -14.71 1.87
CA HIS A 18 5.61 -14.72 2.31
C HIS A 18 4.67 -14.06 1.30
N ASN A 19 5.06 -12.93 0.72
CA ASN A 19 4.23 -12.22 -0.27
C ASN A 19 3.96 -13.11 -1.49
N SER A 20 4.95 -13.90 -1.94
CA SER A 20 4.80 -14.78 -3.10
C SER A 20 3.72 -15.87 -2.96
N PHE A 21 3.38 -16.28 -1.73
CA PHE A 21 2.34 -17.28 -1.47
C PHE A 21 1.00 -16.67 -1.03
N LEU A 22 1.03 -15.50 -0.38
CA LEU A 22 -0.14 -14.93 0.30
C LEU A 22 -0.82 -13.81 -0.47
N ILE A 23 -0.12 -13.18 -1.41
CA ILE A 23 -0.59 -11.98 -2.11
C ILE A 23 -0.62 -12.26 -3.61
N PRO A 24 -1.81 -12.42 -4.21
CA PRO A 24 -1.94 -12.57 -5.65
C PRO A 24 -1.44 -11.31 -6.39
N PRO A 25 -0.87 -11.46 -7.60
CA PRO A 25 -0.50 -10.32 -8.44
C PRO A 25 -1.68 -9.39 -8.70
N ASN A 26 -1.44 -8.08 -8.66
CA ASN A 26 -2.46 -7.07 -8.92
C ASN A 26 -1.92 -5.98 -9.84
N ASN A 27 -2.46 -5.89 -11.05
CA ASN A 27 -2.01 -4.94 -12.08
C ASN A 27 -2.19 -3.48 -11.66
N ALA A 28 -3.21 -3.15 -10.87
CA ALA A 28 -3.42 -1.78 -10.40
C ALA A 28 -2.32 -1.36 -9.43
N LEU A 29 -1.93 -2.25 -8.51
CA LEU A 29 -0.82 -2.01 -7.58
C LEU A 29 0.51 -1.83 -8.33
N THR A 30 0.80 -2.72 -9.28
CA THR A 30 2.01 -2.60 -10.12
C THR A 30 2.02 -1.30 -10.93
N THR A 31 0.86 -0.88 -11.44
CA THR A 31 0.72 0.37 -12.21
C THR A 31 0.95 1.59 -11.32
N ALA A 32 0.41 1.60 -10.10
CA ALA A 32 0.61 2.68 -9.14
C ALA A 32 2.10 2.87 -8.78
N LEU A 33 2.84 1.78 -8.58
CA LEU A 33 4.30 1.85 -8.35
C LEU A 33 5.04 2.41 -9.56
N LYS A 34 4.76 1.91 -10.77
CA LYS A 34 5.40 2.41 -12.00
C LYS A 34 5.12 3.89 -12.27
N LEU A 35 3.90 4.34 -11.99
CA LEU A 35 3.55 5.76 -12.10
C LEU A 35 4.28 6.59 -11.03
N SER A 36 4.40 6.08 -9.81
CA SER A 36 5.17 6.75 -8.75
C SER A 36 6.63 6.94 -9.16
N GLU A 37 7.25 5.90 -9.72
CA GLU A 37 8.62 5.96 -10.26
C GLU A 37 8.74 6.95 -11.42
N LYS A 38 7.81 6.89 -12.39
CA LYS A 38 7.81 7.78 -13.57
C LYS A 38 7.75 9.26 -13.18
N HIS A 39 7.04 9.57 -12.10
CA HIS A 39 6.89 10.93 -11.60
C HIS A 39 7.91 11.29 -10.51
N GLU A 40 8.94 10.45 -10.33
CA GLU A 40 10.04 10.66 -9.39
C GLU A 40 9.54 10.86 -7.95
N LEU A 41 8.41 10.20 -7.62
CA LEU A 41 7.88 10.26 -6.28
C LEU A 41 8.81 9.51 -5.32
N PRO A 42 8.99 10.02 -4.09
CA PRO A 42 9.75 9.28 -3.10
C PRO A 42 9.17 7.88 -2.88
N PRO A 43 10.02 6.85 -2.66
CA PRO A 43 9.57 5.47 -2.48
C PRO A 43 9.01 5.23 -1.07
N TYR A 44 7.99 6.00 -0.70
CA TYR A 44 7.31 5.95 0.60
C TYR A 44 6.05 5.08 0.57
N ALA A 45 5.77 4.43 -0.56
CA ALA A 45 4.72 3.43 -0.63
C ALA A 45 4.98 2.34 0.41
N VAL A 46 3.90 1.89 1.07
CA VAL A 46 3.94 0.74 1.96
C VAL A 46 4.37 -0.52 1.21
N SER A 47 4.93 -1.51 1.92
CA SER A 47 5.18 -2.82 1.32
C SER A 47 3.88 -3.54 0.95
N GLU A 48 3.96 -4.57 0.10
CA GLU A 48 2.80 -5.41 -0.25
C GLU A 48 2.13 -6.00 1.00
N ALA A 49 2.93 -6.56 1.92
CA ALA A 49 2.43 -7.11 3.18
C ALA A 49 1.70 -6.05 4.04
N GLN A 50 2.24 -4.84 4.11
CA GLN A 50 1.63 -3.73 4.85
C GLN A 50 0.32 -3.26 4.20
N GLY A 51 0.29 -3.16 2.87
CA GLY A 51 -0.94 -2.86 2.14
C GLY A 51 -2.02 -3.93 2.34
N LYS A 52 -1.63 -5.22 2.28
CA LYS A 52 -2.53 -6.34 2.58
C LYS A 52 -3.04 -6.29 4.02
N PHE A 53 -2.18 -5.95 4.97
CA PHE A 53 -2.58 -5.75 6.37
C PHE A 53 -3.64 -4.66 6.51
N LEU A 54 -3.48 -3.51 5.84
CA LEU A 54 -4.49 -2.44 5.84
C LEU A 54 -5.82 -2.95 5.27
N ASN A 55 -5.79 -3.65 4.15
CA ASN A 55 -6.98 -4.24 3.52
C ASN A 55 -7.72 -5.22 4.46
N LEU A 56 -6.97 -6.08 5.17
CA LEU A 56 -7.54 -7.02 6.14
C LEU A 56 -8.07 -6.29 7.38
N LEU A 57 -7.36 -5.27 7.87
CA LEU A 57 -7.77 -4.47 9.02
C LEU A 57 -9.10 -3.76 8.71
N THR A 58 -9.20 -3.10 7.56
CA THR A 58 -10.42 -2.44 7.07
C THR A 58 -11.62 -3.39 7.08
N GLN A 59 -11.45 -4.60 6.55
CA GLN A 59 -12.50 -5.62 6.54
C GLN A 59 -12.84 -6.11 7.96
N SER A 60 -11.82 -6.34 8.79
CA SER A 60 -11.99 -6.91 10.14
C SER A 60 -12.77 -5.96 11.06
N ILE A 61 -12.54 -4.65 10.93
CA ILE A 61 -13.27 -3.63 11.70
C ILE A 61 -14.60 -3.24 11.03
N ARG A 62 -14.92 -3.81 9.87
CA ARG A 62 -16.10 -3.44 9.04
C ARG A 62 -16.17 -1.94 8.79
N ALA A 63 -15.04 -1.35 8.38
CA ALA A 63 -14.99 0.07 8.10
C ALA A 63 -15.98 0.42 6.99
N ARG A 64 -16.73 1.52 7.20
CA ARG A 64 -17.68 2.07 6.22
C ARG A 64 -17.29 3.45 5.71
N ARG A 65 -16.39 4.11 6.43
CA ARG A 65 -15.85 5.42 6.12
C ARG A 65 -14.40 5.45 6.53
N MET A 66 -13.54 5.95 5.66
CA MET A 66 -12.11 6.02 5.87
C MET A 66 -11.58 7.40 5.50
N LEU A 67 -10.56 7.85 6.23
CA LEU A 67 -9.76 9.02 5.91
C LEU A 67 -8.32 8.58 5.70
N GLU A 68 -7.81 8.78 4.49
CA GLU A 68 -6.38 8.60 4.16
C GLU A 68 -5.70 9.97 4.14
N ILE A 69 -4.62 10.11 4.91
CA ILE A 69 -3.78 11.31 4.93
C ILE A 69 -2.44 10.94 4.29
N GLY A 70 -2.12 11.56 3.15
CA GLY A 70 -0.96 11.24 2.33
C GLY A 70 -1.25 10.12 1.34
N LYS A 71 -1.75 10.49 0.15
CA LYS A 71 -2.05 9.56 -0.94
C LYS A 71 -0.79 9.07 -1.63
N LEU A 72 0.18 9.98 -1.80
CA LEU A 72 1.34 9.76 -2.69
C LEU A 72 0.86 9.27 -4.08
N GLY A 73 1.41 8.17 -4.59
CA GLY A 73 1.02 7.53 -5.84
C GLY A 73 -0.21 6.63 -5.76
N GLY A 74 -0.92 6.60 -4.62
CA GLY A 74 -2.19 5.87 -4.45
C GLY A 74 -2.06 4.36 -4.23
N TYR A 75 -0.87 3.86 -3.93
CA TYR A 75 -0.64 2.43 -3.69
C TYR A 75 -1.47 1.91 -2.49
N SER A 76 -1.40 2.60 -1.35
CA SER A 76 -2.22 2.31 -0.16
C SER A 76 -3.71 2.53 -0.43
N THR A 77 -4.06 3.59 -1.18
CA THR A 77 -5.44 3.88 -1.57
C THR A 77 -6.10 2.68 -2.25
N ILE A 78 -5.41 2.00 -3.19
CA ILE A 78 -5.94 0.81 -3.87
C ILE A 78 -6.23 -0.32 -2.88
N TRP A 79 -5.38 -0.53 -1.87
CA TRP A 79 -5.64 -1.53 -0.83
C TRP A 79 -6.85 -1.20 0.02
N LEU A 80 -7.04 0.08 0.35
CA LEU A 80 -8.16 0.58 1.14
C LEU A 80 -9.49 0.51 0.36
N THR A 81 -9.51 0.97 -0.89
CA THR A 81 -10.71 0.94 -1.73
C THR A 81 -11.16 -0.48 -2.03
N ASN A 82 -10.23 -1.41 -2.28
CA ASN A 82 -10.55 -2.83 -2.50
C ASN A 82 -11.14 -3.53 -1.26
N ALA A 83 -10.99 -2.95 -0.06
CA ALA A 83 -11.58 -3.49 1.16
C ALA A 83 -12.97 -2.91 1.48
N LEU A 84 -13.33 -1.78 0.88
CA LEU A 84 -14.61 -1.10 1.12
C LEU A 84 -15.72 -1.70 0.24
N PRO A 85 -16.95 -1.83 0.77
CA PRO A 85 -18.14 -2.07 -0.04
C PRO A 85 -18.38 -0.96 -1.08
N GLU A 86 -19.06 -1.27 -2.17
CA GLU A 86 -19.31 -0.40 -3.34
C GLU A 86 -19.94 0.98 -3.01
N TYR A 87 -20.61 1.11 -1.86
CA TYR A 87 -21.34 2.31 -1.46
C TYR A 87 -20.75 3.02 -0.22
N ASP A 88 -19.57 2.62 0.22
CA ASP A 88 -18.90 3.19 1.39
C ASP A 88 -17.82 4.23 0.97
N GLU A 89 -17.42 5.10 1.88
CA GLU A 89 -16.70 6.34 1.55
C GLU A 89 -15.20 6.28 1.93
N LEU A 90 -14.31 6.71 1.02
CA LEU A 90 -12.90 6.99 1.31
C LEU A 90 -12.58 8.45 0.98
N LEU A 91 -12.32 9.25 2.02
CA LEU A 91 -11.82 10.60 1.88
C LEU A 91 -10.29 10.58 1.87
N ILE A 92 -9.69 11.36 0.97
CA ILE A 92 -8.23 11.45 0.81
C ILE A 92 -7.79 12.90 1.01
N CYS A 93 -6.79 13.11 1.86
CA CYS A 93 -6.18 14.42 2.10
C CYS A 93 -4.70 14.38 1.71
N GLU A 94 -4.31 15.17 0.71
CA GLU A 94 -2.93 15.29 0.25
C GLU A 94 -2.47 16.76 0.32
N ILE A 95 -1.35 17.01 0.99
CA ILE A 95 -0.86 18.38 1.25
C ILE A 95 -0.03 18.88 0.06
N SER A 96 0.68 17.99 -0.63
CA SER A 96 1.54 18.38 -1.75
C SER A 96 0.74 18.71 -3.01
N LYS A 97 0.87 19.95 -3.50
CA LYS A 97 0.24 20.40 -4.75
C LYS A 97 0.77 19.67 -5.99
N ASP A 98 2.00 19.17 -5.94
CA ASP A 98 2.61 18.47 -7.08
C ASP A 98 2.06 17.04 -7.20
N LEU A 99 1.70 16.42 -6.07
CA LEU A 99 1.03 15.11 -6.02
C LEU A 99 -0.46 15.18 -6.39
N GLN A 100 -1.11 16.32 -6.22
CA GLN A 100 -2.51 16.49 -6.61
C GLN A 100 -2.71 16.46 -8.14
N ARG A 101 -1.76 16.97 -8.93
CA ARG A 101 -1.87 17.12 -10.40
C ARG A 101 -1.71 15.82 -11.19
N LEU A 102 -1.25 14.77 -10.56
CA LEU A 102 -0.98 13.46 -11.14
C LEU A 102 -2.24 12.65 -11.53
N ASN A 103 -3.43 13.22 -11.33
CA ASN A 103 -4.74 12.56 -11.53
C ASN A 103 -5.64 13.27 -12.55
N HIS A 104 -5.08 14.16 -13.38
CA HIS A 104 -5.75 14.76 -14.54
C HIS A 104 -5.10 14.29 -15.84
#